data_AF-A0A7V9KH04-F1
#
_entry.id   AF-A0A7V9KH04-F1
#
_cell.length_a   1.000
_cell.length_b   1.000
_cell.length_c   1.000
_cell.angle_alpha   90.00
_cell.angle_beta   90.00
_cell.angle_gamma   90.00
#
_symmetry.space_group_name_H-M   'P 1'
#
loop_
_entity.id
_entity.type
_entity.pdbx_description
1 polymer ?
#
loop_
_entity_poly.entity_id
_entity_poly.type
_entity_poly.pdbx_seq_one_letter_code
_entity_poly.pdbx_strand_id
1 'polypeptide(L)'
;MPVNERAREEHMMLKQRSRSTTSEAVSQLSRRGLIARLAAAGLSAPAIAAVLRAPAAAQEATPAPNEILESLGKNPQLIQHGTTTFETPVDLMDQFLTPNEAFFIRSNGPVSIDIDPAAWRLSVSGLVETELELTLADLQAMPAHTLTAFLECSGNSRSRFAADGEQAEGTQWGNGAIGNVEWTGVMLRDVLDEAGVQEGVVDVVSTGGDFPEMQRGLPLDHALDPGVMLVWEMNGEALPQPNGGPVRLLVPGWGGIASTKWIAGLELIDRPFDGSFNTESYVFIDPNGAVLRPVREIPAKSVITSPVPDASVTAGEHMISGFAWSGYAGIDRVEVSIDGGDWQAATITEEAGPASWVRFEFPWEAAAGEHTLRSRATDQIALQQPDEVPFNAKGYLMNAIYEVPVT
;
A
#
# COMPACT_ATOMS: atom_id res chain seq x y z
N MET A 1 26.27 -30.81 -24.40
CA MET A 1 27.59 -30.15 -24.55
C MET A 1 27.73 -29.76 -26.02
N PRO A 2 28.05 -28.53 -26.45
CA PRO A 2 28.63 -27.37 -25.76
C PRO A 2 28.07 -25.99 -26.26
N VAL A 3 26.77 -25.68 -26.06
CA VAL A 3 26.19 -24.39 -26.50
C VAL A 3 25.89 -23.42 -25.33
N ASN A 4 25.88 -23.93 -24.09
CA ASN A 4 25.44 -23.16 -22.92
C ASN A 4 26.56 -22.46 -22.12
N GLU A 5 27.83 -22.71 -22.46
CA GLU A 5 28.99 -22.05 -21.82
C GLU A 5 29.36 -20.74 -22.52
N ARG A 6 29.28 -20.67 -23.86
CA ARG A 6 29.56 -19.44 -24.62
C ARG A 6 28.57 -18.31 -24.31
N ALA A 7 27.29 -18.62 -24.16
CA ALA A 7 26.27 -17.63 -23.81
C ALA A 7 26.45 -17.09 -22.37
N ARG A 8 26.97 -17.93 -21.45
CA ARG A 8 27.30 -17.51 -20.08
C ARG A 8 28.56 -16.65 -20.03
N GLU A 9 29.58 -16.96 -20.83
CA GLU A 9 30.80 -16.14 -20.94
C GLU A 9 30.54 -14.77 -21.60
N GLU A 10 29.72 -14.71 -22.65
CA GLU A 10 29.35 -13.43 -23.30
C GLU A 10 28.53 -12.53 -22.35
N HIS A 11 27.60 -13.10 -21.57
CA HIS A 11 26.82 -12.34 -20.59
C HIS A 11 27.70 -11.84 -19.42
N MET A 12 28.72 -12.59 -19.02
CA MET A 12 29.67 -12.20 -17.97
C MET A 12 30.63 -11.09 -18.45
N MET A 13 31.09 -11.14 -19.71
CA MET A 13 31.93 -10.08 -20.29
C MET A 13 31.18 -8.77 -20.55
N LEU A 14 29.89 -8.84 -20.90
CA LEU A 14 29.02 -7.66 -21.02
C LEU A 14 28.74 -7.00 -19.65
N LYS A 15 28.52 -7.79 -18.59
CA LYS A 15 28.41 -7.27 -17.20
C LYS A 15 29.73 -6.66 -16.69
N GLN A 16 30.90 -7.18 -17.09
CA GLN A 16 32.20 -6.59 -16.74
C GLN A 16 32.52 -5.31 -17.52
N ARG A 17 32.13 -5.20 -18.80
CA ARG A 17 32.29 -3.96 -19.59
C ARG A 17 31.33 -2.83 -19.16
N SER A 18 30.12 -3.18 -18.71
CA SER A 18 29.16 -2.23 -18.12
C SER A 18 29.61 -1.75 -16.73
N ARG A 19 30.21 -2.63 -15.91
CA ARG A 19 30.76 -2.23 -14.60
C ARG A 19 32.02 -1.35 -14.70
N SER A 20 32.78 -1.42 -15.79
CA SER A 20 33.99 -0.61 -15.97
C SER A 20 33.76 0.79 -16.56
N THR A 21 32.53 1.15 -16.94
CA THR A 21 32.23 2.45 -17.57
C THR A 21 31.27 3.35 -16.77
N THR A 22 30.86 2.92 -15.57
CA THR A 22 30.03 3.75 -14.67
C THR A 22 30.53 3.81 -13.22
N SER A 23 31.75 3.32 -12.95
CA SER A 23 32.38 3.36 -11.61
C SER A 23 33.33 4.56 -11.38
N GLU A 24 33.31 5.57 -12.24
CA GLU A 24 34.03 6.83 -12.00
C GLU A 24 33.09 8.02 -12.14
N ALA A 25 32.37 8.38 -11.07
CA ALA A 25 32.00 9.77 -10.73
C ALA A 25 31.10 9.91 -9.49
N VAL A 26 31.47 9.34 -8.34
CA VAL A 26 31.18 9.99 -7.04
C VAL A 26 32.34 9.70 -6.09
N SER A 27 33.50 10.30 -6.35
CA SER A 27 34.57 10.33 -5.36
C SER A 27 34.22 11.39 -4.31
N GLN A 28 34.08 10.99 -3.05
CA GLN A 28 34.14 11.95 -1.94
C GLN A 28 35.49 12.67 -2.03
N LEU A 29 35.46 13.96 -2.39
CA LEU A 29 36.66 14.78 -2.55
C LEU A 29 37.33 14.95 -1.20
N SER A 30 38.51 14.35 -1.03
CA SER A 30 39.35 14.63 0.13
C SER A 30 39.68 16.12 0.20
N ARG A 31 39.81 16.68 1.41
CA ARG A 31 40.12 18.12 1.62
C ARG A 31 41.33 18.61 0.82
N ARG A 32 42.31 17.74 0.56
CA ARG A 32 43.49 18.05 -0.27
C ARG A 32 43.14 18.21 -1.76
N GLY A 33 42.19 17.44 -2.28
CA GLY A 33 41.71 17.54 -3.67
C GLY A 33 40.91 18.82 -3.94
N LEU A 34 40.12 19.28 -2.96
CA LEU A 34 39.37 20.53 -3.06
C LEU A 34 40.29 21.76 -3.02
N ILE A 35 41.31 21.75 -2.14
CA ILE A 35 42.32 22.82 -2.06
C ILE A 35 43.10 22.96 -3.37
N ALA A 36 43.52 21.84 -3.97
CA ALA A 36 44.25 21.85 -5.23
C ALA A 36 43.43 22.45 -6.40
N ARG A 37 42.11 22.16 -6.45
CA ARG A 37 41.22 22.71 -7.49
C ARG A 37 40.89 24.19 -7.29
N LEU A 38 40.68 24.64 -6.04
CA LEU A 38 40.42 26.06 -5.76
C LEU A 38 41.66 26.93 -6.00
N ALA A 39 42.85 26.42 -5.71
CA ALA A 39 44.11 27.07 -6.06
C ALA A 39 44.32 27.15 -7.58
N ALA A 40 44.00 26.07 -8.31
CA ALA A 40 44.06 26.06 -9.78
C ALA A 40 43.06 27.03 -10.44
N ALA A 41 41.95 27.36 -9.75
CA ALA A 41 40.96 28.35 -10.19
C ALA A 41 41.34 29.81 -9.85
N GLY A 42 42.55 30.06 -9.32
CA GLY A 42 43.05 31.41 -9.07
C GLY A 42 42.48 32.11 -7.83
N LEU A 43 41.83 31.38 -6.93
CA LEU A 43 41.32 31.94 -5.68
C LEU A 43 42.46 32.25 -4.71
N SER A 44 42.41 33.43 -4.08
CA SER A 44 43.39 33.84 -3.08
C SER A 44 43.23 33.03 -1.78
N ALA A 45 44.32 32.86 -1.02
CA ALA A 45 44.31 32.10 0.23
C ALA A 45 43.21 32.50 1.24
N PRO A 46 42.82 33.79 1.38
CA PRO A 46 41.68 34.19 2.23
C PRO A 46 40.33 33.67 1.71
N ALA A 47 40.12 33.65 0.39
CA ALA A 47 38.88 33.15 -0.21
C ALA A 47 38.75 31.63 -0.08
N ILE A 48 39.87 30.90 -0.23
CA ILE A 48 39.92 29.45 0.04
C ILE A 48 39.62 29.16 1.51
N ALA A 49 40.17 29.95 2.43
CA ALA A 49 39.90 29.81 3.86
C ALA A 49 38.44 30.11 4.23
N ALA A 50 37.78 31.05 3.54
CA ALA A 50 36.36 31.35 3.73
C ALA A 50 35.45 30.21 3.24
N VAL A 51 35.75 29.62 2.09
CA VAL A 51 34.99 28.46 1.56
C VAL A 51 35.18 27.21 2.42
N LEU A 52 36.38 27.00 2.98
CA LEU A 52 36.66 25.89 3.90
C LEU A 52 36.12 26.11 5.33
N ARG A 53 35.79 27.36 5.69
CA ARG A 53 35.18 27.75 6.97
C ARG A 53 33.69 28.03 6.88
N ALA A 54 33.10 28.02 5.68
CA ALA A 54 31.66 28.01 5.55
C ALA A 54 31.16 26.78 6.33
N PRO A 55 30.28 26.96 7.33
CA PRO A 55 29.66 25.81 7.96
C PRO A 55 29.05 25.00 6.83
N ALA A 56 29.34 23.69 6.79
CA ALA A 56 28.53 22.77 6.01
C ALA A 56 27.09 23.12 6.36
N ALA A 57 26.30 23.54 5.35
CA ALA A 57 24.88 23.80 5.54
C ALA A 57 24.36 22.65 6.41
N ALA A 58 23.83 23.01 7.59
CA ALA A 58 23.36 22.02 8.54
C ALA A 58 22.46 21.09 7.72
N GLN A 59 22.93 19.86 7.54
CA GLN A 59 22.11 18.83 6.95
C GLN A 59 21.01 18.68 7.99
N GLU A 60 19.84 19.27 7.71
CA GLU A 60 18.67 19.17 8.58
C GLU A 60 18.59 17.70 8.95
N ALA A 61 18.76 17.42 10.24
CA ALA A 61 18.76 16.05 10.70
C ALA A 61 17.43 15.46 10.25
N THR A 62 17.47 14.36 9.50
CA THR A 62 16.25 13.61 9.18
C THR A 62 15.56 13.35 10.52
N PRO A 63 14.32 13.82 10.74
CA PRO A 63 13.66 13.67 12.03
C PRO A 63 13.62 12.20 12.42
N ALA A 64 13.75 11.94 13.71
CA ALA A 64 13.67 10.57 14.20
C ALA A 64 12.31 9.97 13.82
N PRO A 65 12.22 8.66 13.53
CA PRO A 65 10.96 7.98 13.18
C PRO A 65 9.76 8.39 14.04
N ASN A 66 10.00 8.50 15.35
CA ASN A 66 9.00 8.84 16.35
C ASN A 66 8.52 10.29 16.24
N GLU A 67 9.39 11.23 15.89
CA GLU A 67 9.00 12.65 15.74
C GLU A 67 8.04 12.83 14.57
N ILE A 68 8.25 12.07 13.47
CA ILE A 68 7.32 12.07 12.34
C ILE A 68 5.98 11.48 12.77
N LEU A 69 5.97 10.28 13.37
CA LEU A 69 4.74 9.61 13.79
C LEU A 69 3.95 10.42 14.82
N GLU A 70 4.62 11.00 15.82
CA GLU A 70 4.00 11.89 16.80
C GLU A 70 3.35 13.11 16.14
N SER A 71 4.04 13.75 15.18
CA SER A 71 3.48 14.89 14.44
C SER A 71 2.25 14.54 13.60
N LEU A 72 2.12 13.27 13.21
CA LEU A 72 1.00 12.74 12.44
C LEU A 72 -0.12 12.17 13.32
N GLY A 73 0.02 12.19 14.65
CA GLY A 73 -0.92 11.55 15.57
C GLY A 73 -0.96 10.03 15.44
N LYS A 74 0.17 9.41 15.07
CA LYS A 74 0.28 7.97 14.81
C LYS A 74 0.99 7.24 15.94
N ASN A 75 0.72 5.94 16.05
CA ASN A 75 1.37 5.07 17.02
C ASN A 75 2.89 5.02 16.73
N PRO A 76 3.75 5.30 17.72
CA PRO A 76 5.21 5.31 17.52
C PRO A 76 5.81 3.94 17.19
N GLN A 77 5.06 2.84 17.36
CA GLN A 77 5.49 1.49 17.02
C GLN A 77 5.32 1.15 15.53
N LEU A 78 4.70 2.02 14.72
CA LEU A 78 4.59 1.77 13.28
C LEU A 78 5.98 1.58 12.64
N ILE A 79 6.10 0.56 11.79
CA ILE A 79 7.37 0.23 11.11
C ILE A 79 7.57 1.24 9.98
N GLN A 80 8.63 2.03 10.07
CA GLN A 80 8.94 3.05 9.07
C GLN A 80 9.66 2.46 7.85
N HIS A 81 9.10 2.75 6.67
CA HIS A 81 9.68 2.43 5.36
C HIS A 81 10.04 3.71 4.59
N GLY A 82 11.15 4.35 4.94
CA GLY A 82 11.51 5.67 4.39
C GLY A 82 10.71 6.80 5.03
N THR A 83 10.53 7.95 4.37
CA THR A 83 9.98 9.15 5.03
C THR A 83 8.46 9.30 4.93
N THR A 84 7.80 8.53 4.06
CA THR A 84 6.39 8.75 3.69
C THR A 84 5.51 7.52 3.83
N THR A 85 6.06 6.44 4.37
CA THR A 85 5.42 5.12 4.38
C THR A 85 5.67 4.41 5.71
N PHE A 86 4.59 3.92 6.32
CA PHE A 86 4.57 3.35 7.66
C PHE A 86 3.63 2.14 7.69
N GLU A 87 4.09 1.03 8.24
CA GLU A 87 3.39 -0.26 8.30
C GLU A 87 2.87 -0.54 9.71
N THR A 88 1.67 -1.14 9.80
CA THR A 88 1.11 -1.63 11.06
C THR A 88 1.82 -2.93 11.46
N PRO A 89 2.56 -2.97 12.57
CA PRO A 89 3.11 -4.22 13.08
C PRO A 89 2.02 -5.28 13.30
N VAL A 90 2.34 -6.56 13.03
CA VAL A 90 1.35 -7.65 13.15
C VAL A 90 0.83 -7.81 14.59
N ASP A 91 1.65 -7.51 15.60
CA ASP A 91 1.26 -7.48 17.01
C ASP A 91 0.27 -6.35 17.35
N LEU A 92 0.19 -5.30 16.53
CA LEU A 92 -0.85 -4.26 16.63
C LEU A 92 -2.11 -4.59 15.80
N MET A 93 -2.12 -5.69 15.06
CA MET A 93 -3.30 -6.19 14.33
C MET A 93 -4.08 -7.17 15.22
N ASP A 94 -4.66 -6.66 16.30
CA ASP A 94 -5.36 -7.47 17.32
C ASP A 94 -6.88 -7.18 17.41
N GLN A 95 -7.29 -5.98 16.99
CA GLN A 95 -8.68 -5.51 16.98
C GLN A 95 -9.32 -5.65 15.60
N PHE A 96 -10.63 -5.94 15.58
CA PHE A 96 -11.39 -6.05 14.34
C PHE A 96 -11.50 -4.73 13.57
N LEU A 97 -11.62 -3.61 14.29
CA LEU A 97 -11.41 -2.28 13.74
C LEU A 97 -10.00 -1.81 14.11
N THR A 98 -9.15 -1.60 13.11
CA THR A 98 -7.80 -1.08 13.30
C THR A 98 -7.89 0.34 13.86
N PRO A 99 -7.27 0.64 15.02
CA PRO A 99 -7.26 2.00 15.56
C PRO A 99 -6.66 3.01 14.56
N ASN A 100 -7.20 4.23 14.53
CA ASN A 100 -6.79 5.27 13.57
C ASN A 100 -5.28 5.56 13.65
N GLU A 101 -4.72 5.58 14.84
CA GLU A 101 -3.29 5.80 15.11
C GLU A 101 -2.41 4.62 14.67
N ALA A 102 -2.96 3.40 14.61
CA ALA A 102 -2.26 2.20 14.20
C ALA A 102 -2.44 1.89 12.70
N PHE A 103 -3.37 2.56 12.01
CA PHE A 103 -3.61 2.33 10.58
C PHE A 103 -2.44 2.79 9.71
N PHE A 104 -1.95 1.89 8.85
CA PHE A 104 -0.79 2.09 7.98
C PHE A 104 -0.89 3.36 7.11
N ILE A 105 0.26 3.90 6.69
CA ILE A 105 0.33 5.02 5.76
C ILE A 105 1.16 4.62 4.55
N ARG A 106 0.64 4.87 3.35
CA ARG A 106 1.41 4.87 2.12
C ARG A 106 1.16 6.19 1.40
N SER A 107 2.23 6.91 1.05
CA SER A 107 2.18 8.12 0.22
C SER A 107 3.20 8.06 -0.90
N ASN A 108 2.78 8.39 -2.12
CA ASN A 108 3.67 8.57 -3.27
C ASN A 108 4.37 9.93 -3.23
N GLY A 109 3.66 10.96 -2.77
CA GLY A 109 4.20 12.29 -2.48
C GLY A 109 4.31 12.52 -0.96
N PRO A 110 3.89 13.70 -0.44
CA PRO A 110 3.96 14.00 0.98
C PRO A 110 3.14 13.03 1.85
N VAL A 111 3.58 12.83 3.09
CA VAL A 111 2.89 11.95 4.05
C VAL A 111 1.56 12.54 4.54
N SER A 112 1.49 13.88 4.62
CA SER A 112 0.31 14.65 5.00
C SER A 112 0.29 15.97 4.25
N ILE A 113 -0.90 16.55 4.08
CA ILE A 113 -1.12 17.87 3.51
C ILE A 113 -2.06 18.60 4.43
N ASP A 114 -1.70 19.83 4.78
CA ASP A 114 -2.57 20.69 5.56
C ASP A 114 -3.62 21.30 4.64
N ILE A 115 -4.84 20.76 4.72
CA ILE A 115 -6.01 21.21 3.97
C ILE A 115 -7.04 21.69 4.99
N ASP A 116 -7.39 22.97 4.93
CA ASP A 116 -8.54 23.51 5.68
C ASP A 116 -9.83 22.85 5.14
N PRO A 117 -10.57 22.08 5.96
CA PRO A 117 -11.81 21.44 5.52
C PRO A 117 -12.86 22.41 4.96
N ALA A 118 -12.87 23.67 5.40
CA ALA A 118 -13.80 24.69 4.89
C ALA A 118 -13.39 25.21 3.49
N ALA A 119 -12.10 25.16 3.17
CA ALA A 119 -11.55 25.58 1.88
C ALA A 119 -11.51 24.43 0.85
N TRP A 120 -11.61 23.18 1.30
CA TRP A 120 -11.60 22.01 0.41
C TRP A 120 -12.77 22.03 -0.59
N ARG A 121 -12.48 21.63 -1.82
CA ARG A 121 -13.44 21.53 -2.93
C ARG A 121 -13.19 20.25 -3.72
N LEU A 122 -14.26 19.67 -4.23
CA LEU A 122 -14.25 18.61 -5.22
C LEU A 122 -14.84 19.11 -6.54
N SER A 123 -14.05 19.06 -7.60
CA SER A 123 -14.55 19.27 -8.96
C SER A 123 -15.10 17.95 -9.54
N VAL A 124 -16.28 18.00 -10.16
CA VAL A 124 -16.82 16.91 -10.98
C VAL A 124 -17.04 17.45 -12.39
N SER A 125 -16.34 16.89 -13.38
CA SER A 125 -16.25 17.47 -14.72
C SER A 125 -16.18 16.43 -15.84
N GLY A 126 -16.10 16.92 -17.08
CA GLY A 126 -15.99 16.07 -18.27
C GLY A 126 -17.36 15.73 -18.84
N LEU A 127 -17.62 14.45 -19.07
CA LEU A 127 -18.86 13.95 -19.67
C LEU A 127 -19.99 13.84 -18.64
N VAL A 128 -20.43 15.01 -18.16
CA VAL A 128 -21.54 15.19 -17.23
C VAL A 128 -22.53 16.23 -17.75
N GLU A 129 -23.80 16.13 -17.39
CA GLU A 129 -24.83 17.11 -17.76
C GLU A 129 -24.59 18.45 -17.06
N THR A 130 -24.12 18.43 -15.81
CA THR A 130 -23.77 19.61 -15.02
C THR A 130 -22.44 19.38 -14.31
N GLU A 131 -21.43 20.21 -14.61
CA GLU A 131 -20.19 20.22 -13.82
C GLU A 131 -20.47 20.74 -12.40
N LEU A 132 -19.89 20.09 -11.40
CA LEU A 132 -20.10 20.42 -9.99
C LEU A 132 -18.80 20.91 -9.35
N GLU A 133 -18.93 21.84 -8.41
CA GLU A 133 -17.89 22.17 -7.43
C GLU A 133 -18.49 22.01 -6.04
N LEU A 134 -18.17 20.90 -5.36
CA LEU A 134 -18.77 20.51 -4.09
C LEU A 134 -17.86 20.85 -2.92
N THR A 135 -18.42 21.40 -1.86
CA THR A 135 -17.75 21.55 -0.55
C THR A 135 -17.91 20.29 0.29
N LEU A 136 -17.15 20.18 1.38
CA LEU A 136 -17.36 19.12 2.38
C LEU A 136 -18.79 19.17 2.95
N ALA A 137 -19.34 20.37 3.16
CA ALA A 137 -20.69 20.54 3.68
C ALA A 137 -21.76 20.05 2.70
N ASP A 138 -21.53 20.20 1.39
CA ASP A 138 -22.45 19.68 0.37
C ASP A 138 -22.46 18.15 0.38
N LEU A 139 -21.29 17.51 0.49
CA LEU A 139 -21.21 16.04 0.64
C LEU A 139 -21.89 15.55 1.92
N GLN A 140 -21.70 16.25 3.04
CA GLN A 140 -22.32 15.91 4.33
C GLN A 140 -23.85 16.15 4.36
N ALA A 141 -24.38 16.95 3.43
CA ALA A 141 -25.81 17.16 3.26
C ALA A 141 -26.50 16.04 2.45
N MET A 142 -25.73 15.24 1.70
CA MET A 142 -26.21 14.05 1.00
C MET A 142 -26.45 12.89 2.00
N PRO A 143 -27.22 11.86 1.63
CA PRO A 143 -27.42 10.68 2.47
C PRO A 143 -26.09 10.01 2.83
N ALA A 144 -25.72 10.05 4.11
CA ALA A 144 -24.51 9.42 4.60
C ALA A 144 -24.69 7.91 4.76
N HIS A 145 -23.61 7.18 4.46
CA HIS A 145 -23.49 5.74 4.61
C HIS A 145 -22.23 5.42 5.41
N THR A 146 -22.31 4.39 6.25
CA THR A 146 -21.15 3.83 6.95
C THR A 146 -20.90 2.42 6.45
N LEU A 147 -19.67 2.13 6.04
CA LEU A 147 -19.23 0.84 5.54
C LEU A 147 -17.98 0.39 6.30
N THR A 148 -18.02 -0.78 6.92
CA THR A 148 -16.81 -1.45 7.41
C THR A 148 -16.10 -2.09 6.23
N ALA A 149 -14.87 -1.65 5.94
CA ALA A 149 -14.09 -2.20 4.84
C ALA A 149 -12.60 -2.20 5.13
N PHE A 150 -11.92 -3.23 4.63
CA PHE A 150 -10.47 -3.25 4.63
C PHE A 150 -9.93 -2.38 3.50
N LEU A 151 -8.73 -1.84 3.69
CA LEU A 151 -7.93 -1.24 2.63
C LEU A 151 -6.54 -1.82 2.72
N GLU A 152 -6.12 -2.53 1.66
CA GLU A 152 -4.80 -3.15 1.56
C GLU A 152 -3.96 -2.46 0.47
N CYS A 153 -2.71 -2.16 0.79
CA CYS A 153 -1.74 -1.74 -0.22
C CYS A 153 -1.50 -2.87 -1.22
N SER A 154 -1.51 -2.57 -2.53
CA SER A 154 -1.18 -3.57 -3.57
C SER A 154 0.17 -4.26 -3.36
N GLY A 155 1.10 -3.60 -2.65
CA GLY A 155 2.41 -4.11 -2.31
C GLY A 155 2.53 -4.74 -0.93
N ASN A 156 1.43 -4.94 -0.19
CA ASN A 156 1.47 -5.65 1.08
C ASN A 156 2.15 -7.02 0.87
N SER A 157 2.96 -7.43 1.84
CA SER A 157 3.76 -8.67 1.78
C SER A 157 4.83 -8.72 0.68
N ARG A 158 5.22 -7.57 0.08
CA ARG A 158 6.23 -7.54 -1.01
C ARG A 158 7.55 -8.21 -0.62
N SER A 159 7.98 -8.07 0.64
CA SER A 159 9.22 -8.68 1.14
C SER A 159 9.29 -10.20 0.97
N ARG A 160 8.14 -10.85 0.77
CA ARG A 160 8.01 -12.30 0.59
C ARG A 160 8.15 -12.75 -0.86
N PHE A 161 8.25 -11.84 -1.82
CA PHE A 161 8.66 -12.20 -3.18
C PHE A 161 10.17 -12.49 -3.19
N ALA A 162 10.53 -13.76 -3.30
CA ALA A 162 11.90 -14.19 -3.50
C ALA A 162 12.06 -14.78 -4.91
N ALA A 163 12.87 -14.14 -5.75
CA ALA A 163 13.37 -14.75 -6.98
C ALA A 163 14.90 -14.72 -6.95
N ASP A 164 15.55 -15.88 -6.78
CA ASP A 164 17.00 -16.05 -6.95
C ASP A 164 17.91 -15.02 -6.25
N GLY A 165 17.49 -14.52 -5.08
CA GLY A 165 18.24 -13.53 -4.29
C GLY A 165 17.99 -12.06 -4.69
N GLU A 166 17.09 -11.79 -5.64
CA GLU A 166 16.63 -10.46 -6.01
C GLU A 166 15.25 -10.18 -5.39
N GLN A 167 15.15 -9.06 -4.66
CA GLN A 167 13.87 -8.58 -4.12
C GLN A 167 13.10 -7.84 -5.21
N ALA A 168 11.77 -7.99 -5.21
CA ALA A 168 10.91 -7.20 -6.07
C ALA A 168 11.08 -5.70 -5.80
N GLU A 169 11.01 -4.88 -6.85
CA GLU A 169 11.19 -3.43 -6.74
C GLU A 169 10.08 -2.78 -5.90
N GLY A 170 10.45 -1.83 -5.05
CA GLY A 170 9.53 -1.02 -4.23
C GLY A 170 9.71 -1.24 -2.73
N THR A 171 8.77 -0.68 -1.94
CA THR A 171 8.79 -0.81 -0.47
C THR A 171 8.66 -2.26 -0.05
N GLN A 172 9.59 -2.74 0.79
CA GLN A 172 9.64 -4.11 1.29
C GLN A 172 8.69 -4.29 2.48
N TRP A 173 7.39 -4.19 2.23
CA TRP A 173 6.35 -4.40 3.24
C TRP A 173 6.40 -5.82 3.83
N GLY A 174 6.22 -5.92 5.14
CA GLY A 174 5.76 -7.14 5.80
C GLY A 174 4.28 -7.38 5.51
N ASN A 175 3.53 -7.96 6.45
CA ASN A 175 2.10 -8.27 6.24
C ASN A 175 1.15 -7.16 6.71
N GLY A 176 1.69 -6.05 7.20
CA GLY A 176 0.96 -4.99 7.91
C GLY A 176 0.52 -3.78 7.08
N ALA A 177 0.62 -3.85 5.74
CA ALA A 177 0.17 -2.77 4.86
C ALA A 177 -1.34 -2.86 4.57
N ILE A 178 -2.12 -3.08 5.62
CA ILE A 178 -3.57 -3.27 5.60
C ILE A 178 -4.17 -2.77 6.92
N GLY A 179 -5.42 -2.33 6.88
CA GLY A 179 -6.26 -2.17 8.05
C GLY A 179 -7.73 -2.25 7.67
N ASN A 180 -8.60 -2.52 8.65
CA ASN A 180 -10.05 -2.59 8.50
C ASN A 180 -10.71 -1.62 9.45
N VAL A 181 -11.56 -0.75 8.94
CA VAL A 181 -12.15 0.35 9.71
C VAL A 181 -13.56 0.63 9.21
N GLU A 182 -14.31 1.38 9.99
CA GLU A 182 -15.57 1.97 9.54
C GLU A 182 -15.28 3.25 8.77
N TRP A 183 -15.81 3.34 7.55
CA TRP A 183 -15.72 4.53 6.71
C TRP A 183 -17.10 5.17 6.60
N THR A 184 -17.23 6.45 6.96
CA THR A 184 -18.49 7.20 6.75
C THR A 184 -18.31 8.22 5.63
N GLY A 185 -19.28 8.23 4.72
CA GLY A 185 -19.25 9.08 3.54
C GLY A 185 -20.53 9.07 2.74
N VAL A 186 -20.45 9.56 1.51
CA VAL A 186 -21.53 9.45 0.50
C VAL A 186 -21.13 8.44 -0.57
N MET A 187 -22.10 7.74 -1.15
CA MET A 187 -21.81 6.85 -2.28
C MET A 187 -21.37 7.67 -3.49
N LEU A 188 -20.33 7.20 -4.20
CA LEU A 188 -19.83 7.89 -5.39
C LEU A 188 -20.94 8.00 -6.46
N ARG A 189 -21.75 6.94 -6.61
CA ARG A 189 -22.88 6.94 -7.54
C ARG A 189 -23.84 8.12 -7.32
N ASP A 190 -24.10 8.50 -6.07
CA ASP A 190 -25.08 9.55 -5.78
C ASP A 190 -24.54 10.92 -6.20
N VAL A 191 -23.23 11.13 -6.11
CA VAL A 191 -22.54 12.33 -6.63
C VAL A 191 -22.52 12.35 -8.15
N LEU A 192 -22.28 11.20 -8.79
CA LEU A 192 -22.28 11.07 -10.25
C LEU A 192 -23.70 11.22 -10.83
N ASP A 193 -24.72 10.75 -10.13
CA ASP A 193 -26.13 10.91 -10.50
C ASP A 193 -26.55 12.39 -10.44
N GLU A 194 -26.10 13.14 -9.42
CA GLU A 194 -26.34 14.59 -9.31
C GLU A 194 -25.67 15.36 -10.46
N ALA A 195 -24.45 14.97 -10.86
CA ALA A 195 -23.77 15.58 -12.01
C ALA A 195 -24.44 15.20 -13.36
N GLY A 196 -25.13 14.07 -13.40
CA GLY A 196 -25.74 13.49 -14.58
C GLY A 196 -24.71 12.90 -15.54
N VAL A 197 -24.36 11.62 -15.38
CA VAL A 197 -23.39 10.95 -16.26
C VAL A 197 -23.92 10.89 -17.71
N GLN A 198 -23.13 11.41 -18.67
CA GLN A 198 -23.49 11.32 -20.09
C GLN A 198 -23.22 9.94 -20.69
N GLU A 199 -23.90 9.62 -21.80
CA GLU A 199 -23.64 8.40 -22.57
C GLU A 199 -22.19 8.38 -23.11
N GLY A 200 -21.55 7.22 -23.07
CA GLY A 200 -20.22 7.00 -23.64
C GLY A 200 -19.06 7.14 -22.66
N VAL A 201 -19.32 7.48 -21.38
CA VAL A 201 -18.29 7.45 -20.34
C VAL A 201 -17.74 6.03 -20.16
N VAL A 202 -16.41 5.94 -20.11
CA VAL A 202 -15.65 4.70 -19.93
C VAL A 202 -15.00 4.67 -18.55
N ASP A 203 -14.27 5.74 -18.19
CA ASP A 203 -13.56 5.83 -16.92
C ASP A 203 -13.94 7.11 -16.16
N VAL A 204 -13.94 7.02 -14.84
CA VAL A 204 -13.95 8.12 -13.88
C VAL A 204 -12.52 8.29 -13.35
N VAL A 205 -11.90 9.45 -13.61
CA VAL A 205 -10.53 9.74 -13.20
C VAL A 205 -10.56 10.53 -11.91
N SER A 206 -10.06 9.94 -10.82
CA SER A 206 -9.87 10.67 -9.57
C SER A 206 -8.51 11.36 -9.55
N THR A 207 -8.47 12.60 -9.07
CA THR A 207 -7.24 13.40 -8.87
C THR A 207 -7.03 13.70 -7.39
N GLY A 208 -5.84 13.42 -6.87
CA GLY A 208 -5.42 13.74 -5.52
C GLY A 208 -4.93 15.19 -5.39
N GLY A 209 -5.09 15.77 -4.21
CA GLY A 209 -4.66 17.13 -3.87
C GLY A 209 -3.16 17.25 -3.54
N ASP A 210 -2.39 16.17 -3.72
CA ASP A 210 -0.99 16.09 -3.32
C ASP A 210 0.01 16.50 -4.38
N PHE A 211 -0.14 15.99 -5.60
CA PHE A 211 0.65 16.42 -6.74
C PHE A 211 -0.09 16.16 -8.05
N PRO A 212 0.20 16.91 -9.14
CA PRO A 212 -0.59 16.85 -10.37
C PRO A 212 -0.72 15.45 -10.99
N GLU A 213 0.31 14.62 -10.86
CA GLU A 213 0.35 13.28 -11.42
C GLU A 213 -0.39 12.23 -10.57
N MET A 214 -0.89 12.57 -9.38
CA MET A 214 -1.68 11.66 -8.54
C MET A 214 -3.10 11.53 -9.11
N GLN A 215 -3.19 10.79 -10.22
CA GLN A 215 -4.43 10.50 -10.89
C GLN A 215 -4.62 9.00 -11.03
N ARG A 216 -5.88 8.57 -10.95
CA ARG A 216 -6.24 7.16 -11.06
C ARG A 216 -7.59 7.00 -11.75
N GLY A 217 -7.59 6.30 -12.87
CA GLY A 217 -8.80 5.93 -13.61
C GLY A 217 -9.48 4.72 -12.98
N LEU A 218 -10.80 4.79 -12.87
CA LEU A 218 -11.69 3.71 -12.46
C LEU A 218 -12.74 3.48 -13.55
N PRO A 219 -12.93 2.25 -14.05
CA PRO A 219 -14.02 1.95 -14.97
C PRO A 219 -15.38 2.40 -14.41
N LEU A 220 -16.23 3.00 -15.25
CA LEU A 220 -17.52 3.56 -14.84
C LEU A 220 -18.41 2.53 -14.15
N ASP A 221 -18.47 1.31 -14.67
CA ASP A 221 -19.26 0.23 -14.09
C ASP A 221 -18.88 -0.04 -12.64
N HIS A 222 -17.58 -0.04 -12.33
CA HIS A 222 -17.08 -0.19 -10.97
C HIS A 222 -17.23 1.10 -10.14
N ALA A 223 -17.11 2.28 -10.74
CA ALA A 223 -17.34 3.55 -10.04
C ALA A 223 -18.78 3.69 -9.51
N LEU A 224 -19.73 3.00 -10.16
CA LEU A 224 -21.13 2.94 -9.77
C LEU A 224 -21.44 1.81 -8.77
N ASP A 225 -20.45 1.01 -8.36
CA ASP A 225 -20.66 -0.05 -7.38
C ASP A 225 -21.11 0.54 -6.03
N PRO A 226 -22.04 -0.12 -5.32
CA PRO A 226 -22.67 0.41 -4.10
C PRO A 226 -21.71 0.56 -2.91
N GLY A 227 -20.47 0.06 -3.02
CA GLY A 227 -19.43 0.21 -1.99
C GLY A 227 -18.44 1.34 -2.27
N VAL A 228 -18.42 1.93 -3.46
CA VAL A 228 -17.47 3.02 -3.79
C VAL A 228 -18.00 4.32 -3.21
N MET A 229 -17.18 4.97 -2.39
CA MET A 229 -17.62 6.10 -1.55
C MET A 229 -16.61 7.24 -1.52
N LEU A 230 -17.10 8.46 -1.36
CA LEU A 230 -16.31 9.60 -0.92
C LEU A 230 -16.48 9.73 0.60
N VAL A 231 -15.41 9.49 1.36
CA VAL A 231 -15.46 9.33 2.82
C VAL A 231 -14.71 10.43 3.55
N TRP A 232 -15.29 10.92 4.64
CA TRP A 232 -14.76 12.00 5.49
C TRP A 232 -14.65 11.62 6.97
N GLU A 233 -15.13 10.44 7.37
CA GLU A 233 -14.87 9.87 8.69
C GLU A 233 -14.24 8.48 8.59
N MET A 234 -13.46 8.17 9.62
CA MET A 234 -12.78 6.89 9.82
C MET A 234 -12.92 6.49 11.30
N ASN A 235 -13.56 5.35 11.56
CA ASN A 235 -13.92 4.87 12.91
C ASN A 235 -14.73 5.91 13.73
N GLY A 236 -15.67 6.61 13.08
CA GLY A 236 -16.53 7.60 13.74
C GLY A 236 -15.83 8.92 14.10
N GLU A 237 -14.58 9.12 13.68
CA GLU A 237 -13.82 10.35 13.84
C GLU A 237 -13.55 10.99 12.49
N ALA A 238 -13.25 12.30 12.46
CA ALA A 238 -12.83 12.97 11.24
C ALA A 238 -11.63 12.26 10.61
N LEU A 239 -11.67 12.05 9.29
CA LEU A 239 -10.64 11.32 8.55
C LEU A 239 -9.25 11.95 8.82
N PRO A 240 -8.28 11.20 9.38
CA PRO A 240 -6.96 11.74 9.66
C PRO A 240 -6.27 12.26 8.39
N GLN A 241 -5.59 13.41 8.48
CA GLN A 241 -4.90 14.00 7.31
C GLN A 241 -3.95 13.01 6.62
N PRO A 242 -3.11 12.20 7.31
CA PRO A 242 -2.21 11.25 6.63
C PRO A 242 -2.94 10.15 5.85
N ASN A 243 -4.20 9.90 6.22
CA ASN A 243 -5.10 8.92 5.61
C ASN A 243 -6.04 9.53 4.56
N GLY A 244 -5.88 10.81 4.23
CA GLY A 244 -6.54 11.48 3.12
C GLY A 244 -7.61 12.49 3.52
N GLY A 245 -7.70 12.90 4.78
CA GLY A 245 -8.62 13.94 5.24
C GLY A 245 -8.40 15.28 4.54
N PRO A 246 -9.45 16.07 4.23
CA PRO A 246 -10.80 15.92 4.77
C PRO A 246 -11.67 14.90 4.02
N VAL A 247 -11.36 14.56 2.77
CA VAL A 247 -12.12 13.59 1.97
C VAL A 247 -11.18 12.74 1.13
N ARG A 248 -11.45 11.44 1.09
CA ARG A 248 -10.81 10.50 0.16
C ARG A 248 -11.85 9.74 -0.65
N LEU A 249 -11.42 9.21 -1.79
CA LEU A 249 -12.10 8.09 -2.43
C LEU A 249 -11.78 6.80 -1.67
N LEU A 250 -12.79 5.95 -1.51
CA LEU A 250 -12.71 4.58 -1.05
C LEU A 250 -13.24 3.67 -2.16
N VAL A 251 -12.42 2.71 -2.59
CA VAL A 251 -12.78 1.66 -3.55
C VAL A 251 -12.56 0.30 -2.86
N PRO A 252 -13.59 -0.27 -2.21
CA PRO A 252 -13.45 -1.49 -1.43
C PRO A 252 -12.98 -2.67 -2.29
N GLY A 253 -12.16 -3.54 -1.70
CA GLY A 253 -11.65 -4.74 -2.35
C GLY A 253 -10.56 -4.51 -3.40
N TRP A 254 -10.40 -3.31 -3.94
CA TRP A 254 -9.28 -2.97 -4.83
C TRP A 254 -8.05 -2.54 -4.04
N GLY A 255 -6.87 -2.74 -4.63
CA GLY A 255 -5.62 -2.29 -4.04
C GLY A 255 -5.64 -0.79 -3.78
N GLY A 256 -5.12 -0.36 -2.63
CA GLY A 256 -5.31 0.98 -2.06
C GLY A 256 -4.94 2.17 -2.94
N ILE A 257 -4.17 1.96 -4.02
CA ILE A 257 -3.93 2.96 -5.06
C ILE A 257 -5.22 3.42 -5.76
N ALA A 258 -6.28 2.60 -5.79
CA ALA A 258 -7.60 2.97 -6.31
C ALA A 258 -8.33 3.96 -5.40
N SER A 259 -7.98 4.00 -4.11
CA SER A 259 -8.62 4.85 -3.10
C SER A 259 -7.83 6.16 -2.93
N THR A 260 -8.01 7.11 -3.85
CA THR A 260 -7.28 8.38 -3.89
C THR A 260 -7.48 9.22 -2.63
N LYS A 261 -6.38 9.62 -1.98
CA LYS A 261 -6.36 10.49 -0.79
C LYS A 261 -6.48 11.96 -1.19
N TRP A 262 -7.01 12.80 -0.30
CA TRP A 262 -7.13 14.25 -0.51
C TRP A 262 -7.80 14.57 -1.85
N ILE A 263 -8.85 13.84 -2.20
CA ILE A 263 -9.40 13.91 -3.55
C ILE A 263 -9.83 15.35 -3.86
N ALA A 264 -9.47 15.83 -5.05
CA ALA A 264 -9.74 17.19 -5.51
C ALA A 264 -10.58 17.21 -6.79
N GLY A 265 -10.61 16.12 -7.55
CA GLY A 265 -11.34 16.05 -8.82
C GLY A 265 -11.81 14.65 -9.19
N LEU A 266 -12.92 14.61 -9.92
CA LEU A 266 -13.48 13.47 -10.63
C LEU A 266 -13.78 13.92 -12.08
N GLU A 267 -13.01 13.42 -13.05
CA GLU A 267 -13.21 13.70 -14.47
C GLU A 267 -13.77 12.47 -15.18
N LEU A 268 -14.93 12.60 -15.82
CA LEU A 268 -15.56 11.52 -16.58
C LEU A 268 -15.12 11.59 -18.04
N ILE A 269 -14.53 10.51 -18.56
CA ILE A 269 -13.93 10.47 -19.90
C ILE A 269 -14.46 9.30 -20.74
N ASP A 270 -14.40 9.44 -22.07
CA ASP A 270 -14.90 8.48 -23.08
C ASP A 270 -13.90 7.38 -23.47
N ARG A 271 -12.81 7.25 -22.72
CA ARG A 271 -11.70 6.34 -23.03
C ARG A 271 -11.08 5.79 -21.75
N PRO A 272 -10.39 4.64 -21.83
CA PRO A 272 -9.57 4.19 -20.71
C PRO A 272 -8.51 5.23 -20.36
N PHE A 273 -8.35 5.53 -19.08
CA PHE A 273 -7.33 6.45 -18.61
C PHE A 273 -5.93 5.83 -18.72
N ASP A 274 -4.98 6.57 -19.29
CA ASP A 274 -3.64 6.10 -19.61
C ASP A 274 -2.52 6.68 -18.72
N GLY A 275 -2.88 7.33 -17.62
CA GLY A 275 -1.93 7.90 -16.66
C GLY A 275 -0.99 6.87 -16.02
N SER A 276 0.15 7.34 -15.50
CA SER A 276 1.26 6.49 -15.06
C SER A 276 0.88 5.47 -13.97
N PHE A 277 -0.06 5.79 -13.07
CA PHE A 277 -0.55 4.85 -12.04
C PHE A 277 -1.59 3.84 -12.56
N ASN A 278 -2.00 3.93 -13.83
CA ASN A 278 -2.84 2.95 -14.54
C ASN A 278 -2.03 2.10 -15.52
N THR A 279 -0.97 2.65 -16.12
CA THR A 279 -0.28 2.04 -17.27
C THR A 279 1.20 1.70 -17.04
N GLU A 280 1.88 2.36 -16.10
CA GLU A 280 3.33 2.16 -15.86
C GLU A 280 3.62 1.57 -14.46
N SER A 281 2.97 2.14 -13.44
CA SER A 281 3.02 1.72 -12.04
C SER A 281 1.73 1.00 -11.67
N TYR A 282 1.78 0.12 -10.65
CA TYR A 282 0.62 -0.70 -10.26
C TYR A 282 0.05 -1.52 -11.42
N VAL A 283 0.94 -2.11 -12.22
CA VAL A 283 0.60 -3.01 -13.32
C VAL A 283 1.32 -4.35 -13.18
N PHE A 284 0.74 -5.38 -13.78
CA PHE A 284 1.41 -6.65 -14.03
C PHE A 284 2.18 -6.56 -15.35
N ILE A 285 3.43 -7.02 -15.34
CA ILE A 285 4.32 -7.01 -16.49
C ILE A 285 4.71 -8.47 -16.78
N ASP A 286 4.66 -8.85 -18.05
CA ASP A 286 5.11 -10.17 -18.49
C ASP A 286 6.66 -10.28 -18.54
N PRO A 287 7.22 -11.48 -18.74
CA PRO A 287 8.68 -11.65 -18.84
C PRO A 287 9.35 -10.90 -20.01
N ASN A 288 8.59 -10.44 -21.00
CA ASN A 288 9.09 -9.67 -22.15
C ASN A 288 9.02 -8.15 -21.91
N GLY A 289 8.50 -7.70 -20.77
CA GLY A 289 8.33 -6.28 -20.45
C GLY A 289 6.99 -5.69 -20.92
N ALA A 290 6.06 -6.50 -21.42
CA ALA A 290 4.75 -6.03 -21.83
C ALA A 290 3.83 -5.85 -20.62
N VAL A 291 3.15 -4.70 -20.56
CA VAL A 291 2.11 -4.43 -19.56
C VAL A 291 0.89 -5.30 -19.87
N LEU A 292 0.49 -6.14 -18.91
CA LEU A 292 -0.64 -7.05 -19.04
C LEU A 292 -1.95 -6.40 -18.60
N ARG A 293 -1.97 -5.81 -17.40
CA ARG A 293 -3.14 -5.15 -16.80
C ARG A 293 -2.77 -4.34 -15.57
N PRO A 294 -3.57 -3.34 -15.17
CA PRO A 294 -3.45 -2.73 -13.85
C PRO A 294 -3.79 -3.69 -12.71
N VAL A 295 -3.25 -3.40 -11.53
CA VAL A 295 -3.67 -3.97 -10.25
C VAL A 295 -5.07 -3.44 -9.93
N ARG A 296 -5.96 -4.37 -9.57
CA ARG A 296 -7.36 -4.13 -9.22
C ARG A 296 -7.66 -4.83 -7.90
N GLU A 297 -8.43 -5.91 -7.94
CA GLU A 297 -8.91 -6.64 -6.78
C GLU A 297 -7.74 -7.27 -5.99
N ILE A 298 -7.86 -7.21 -4.67
CA ILE A 298 -7.04 -7.91 -3.72
C ILE A 298 -7.50 -9.38 -3.67
N PRO A 299 -6.61 -10.36 -3.86
CA PRO A 299 -7.00 -11.77 -3.80
C PRO A 299 -7.22 -12.25 -2.36
N ALA A 300 -7.92 -13.37 -2.20
CA ALA A 300 -8.14 -13.99 -0.90
C ALA A 300 -6.82 -14.24 -0.16
N LYS A 301 -6.76 -13.80 1.10
CA LYS A 301 -5.56 -13.83 1.94
C LYS A 301 -5.94 -13.97 3.42
N SER A 302 -5.16 -14.73 4.17
CA SER A 302 -5.21 -14.74 5.64
C SER A 302 -3.83 -14.57 6.26
N VAL A 303 -3.82 -14.01 7.48
CA VAL A 303 -2.64 -13.84 8.31
C VAL A 303 -3.01 -14.20 9.75
N ILE A 304 -2.23 -15.10 10.36
CA ILE A 304 -2.28 -15.35 11.81
C ILE A 304 -1.59 -14.17 12.48
N THR A 305 -2.28 -13.51 13.41
CA THR A 305 -1.75 -12.37 14.18
C THR A 305 -1.49 -12.73 15.64
N SER A 306 -2.03 -13.85 16.12
CA SER A 306 -1.68 -14.42 17.43
C SER A 306 -1.63 -15.96 17.34
N PRO A 307 -0.54 -16.60 17.77
CA PRO A 307 0.74 -15.99 18.14
C PRO A 307 1.40 -15.26 16.95
N VAL A 308 2.21 -14.24 17.23
CA VAL A 308 3.02 -13.56 16.21
C VAL A 308 4.22 -14.42 15.80
N PRO A 309 4.82 -14.18 14.61
CA PRO A 309 6.04 -14.88 14.20
C PRO A 309 7.15 -14.78 15.25
N ASP A 310 7.88 -15.88 15.44
CA ASP A 310 8.98 -16.05 16.39
C ASP A 310 8.58 -15.90 17.87
N ALA A 311 7.27 -15.92 18.19
CA ALA A 311 6.80 -15.91 19.55
C ALA A 311 7.19 -17.20 20.30
N SER A 312 7.51 -17.05 21.58
CA SER A 312 7.64 -18.18 22.51
C SER A 312 6.33 -18.36 23.30
N VAL A 313 5.69 -19.51 23.15
CA VAL A 313 4.45 -19.87 23.84
C VAL A 313 4.70 -21.02 24.82
N THR A 314 3.95 -21.08 25.92
CA THR A 314 4.05 -22.21 26.86
C THR A 314 3.42 -23.45 26.26
N ALA A 315 3.85 -24.67 26.55
CA ALA A 315 3.08 -25.86 26.15
C ALA A 315 1.68 -25.86 26.82
N GLY A 316 0.66 -26.34 26.11
CA GLY A 316 -0.75 -26.40 26.56
C GLY A 316 -1.74 -25.70 25.63
N GLU A 317 -2.92 -25.36 26.15
CA GLU A 317 -4.00 -24.74 25.40
C GLU A 317 -3.67 -23.29 24.98
N HIS A 318 -3.78 -23.01 23.69
CA HIS A 318 -3.69 -21.68 23.08
C HIS A 318 -4.83 -21.45 22.09
N MET A 319 -4.99 -20.19 21.72
CA MET A 319 -5.83 -19.81 20.58
C MET A 319 -4.93 -19.30 19.46
N ILE A 320 -5.04 -19.91 18.29
CA ILE A 320 -4.54 -19.33 17.04
C ILE A 320 -5.63 -18.39 16.53
N SER A 321 -5.30 -17.13 16.32
CA SER A 321 -6.23 -16.14 15.76
C SER A 321 -5.58 -15.28 14.70
N GLY A 322 -6.42 -14.70 13.85
CA GLY A 322 -5.97 -13.82 12.79
C GLY A 322 -7.11 -13.26 11.98
N PHE A 323 -6.76 -12.69 10.83
CA PHE A 323 -7.73 -12.09 9.92
C PHE A 323 -7.63 -12.70 8.53
N ALA A 324 -8.77 -12.77 7.85
CA ALA A 324 -8.88 -13.20 6.47
C ALA A 324 -9.78 -12.25 5.68
N TRP A 325 -9.45 -12.00 4.41
CA TRP A 325 -10.19 -11.08 3.55
C TRP A 325 -10.04 -11.47 2.08
N SER A 326 -10.96 -10.99 1.24
CA SER A 326 -10.87 -11.06 -0.22
C SER A 326 -11.50 -9.81 -0.82
N GLY A 327 -10.89 -9.27 -1.86
CA GLY A 327 -11.44 -8.16 -2.63
C GLY A 327 -12.44 -8.60 -3.70
N TYR A 328 -12.62 -9.91 -3.89
CA TYR A 328 -13.59 -10.46 -4.84
C TYR A 328 -14.95 -10.75 -4.21
N ALA A 329 -14.98 -11.19 -2.95
CA ALA A 329 -16.18 -11.56 -2.22
C ALA A 329 -15.88 -11.68 -0.71
N GLY A 330 -16.91 -11.91 0.11
CA GLY A 330 -16.71 -12.26 1.53
C GLY A 330 -15.97 -13.58 1.70
N ILE A 331 -15.39 -13.81 2.88
CA ILE A 331 -14.75 -15.08 3.23
C ILE A 331 -15.81 -16.17 3.46
N ASP A 332 -15.62 -17.33 2.83
CA ASP A 332 -16.45 -18.52 3.06
C ASP A 332 -15.92 -19.35 4.23
N ARG A 333 -14.59 -19.57 4.26
CA ARG A 333 -13.93 -20.30 5.34
C ARG A 333 -12.47 -19.94 5.48
N VAL A 334 -11.95 -20.19 6.67
CA VAL A 334 -10.52 -20.18 6.97
C VAL A 334 -10.13 -21.55 7.50
N GLU A 335 -9.00 -22.07 7.05
CA GLU A 335 -8.44 -23.33 7.54
C GLU A 335 -7.04 -23.08 8.13
N VAL A 336 -6.69 -23.83 9.16
CA VAL A 336 -5.39 -23.79 9.85
C VAL A 336 -4.71 -25.15 9.70
N SER A 337 -3.40 -25.11 9.49
CA SER A 337 -2.52 -26.29 9.49
C SER A 337 -1.38 -26.04 10.48
N ILE A 338 -1.06 -27.07 11.26
CA ILE A 338 0.04 -27.07 12.22
C ILE A 338 1.06 -28.11 11.74
N ASP A 339 2.33 -27.71 11.64
CA ASP A 339 3.46 -28.58 11.29
C ASP A 339 3.31 -29.36 9.98
N GLY A 340 2.63 -28.75 9.00
CA GLY A 340 2.34 -29.38 7.71
C GLY A 340 1.35 -30.55 7.77
N GLY A 341 0.59 -30.67 8.86
CA GLY A 341 -0.51 -31.62 9.01
C GLY A 341 -1.74 -31.29 8.15
N ASP A 342 -2.84 -32.00 8.42
CA ASP A 342 -4.10 -31.78 7.71
C ASP A 342 -4.68 -30.38 8.02
N TRP A 343 -5.31 -29.79 7.00
CA TRP A 343 -6.05 -28.54 7.14
C TRP A 343 -7.32 -28.75 7.97
N GLN A 344 -7.50 -27.90 8.98
CA GLN A 344 -8.63 -27.95 9.90
C GLN A 344 -9.40 -26.63 9.85
N ALA A 345 -10.73 -26.69 9.87
CA ALA A 345 -11.56 -25.50 9.83
C ALA A 345 -11.36 -24.65 11.10
N ALA A 346 -11.06 -23.36 10.92
CA ALA A 346 -11.12 -22.36 11.96
C ALA A 346 -12.55 -21.80 12.08
N THR A 347 -12.89 -21.25 13.24
CA THR A 347 -14.18 -20.58 13.48
C THR A 347 -14.05 -19.12 13.10
N ILE A 348 -14.94 -18.61 12.24
CA ILE A 348 -15.09 -17.16 12.02
C ILE A 348 -15.88 -16.60 13.21
N THR A 349 -15.26 -15.71 13.98
CA THR A 349 -15.84 -15.18 15.24
C THR A 349 -16.38 -13.76 15.11
N GLU A 350 -15.93 -13.01 14.11
CA GLU A 350 -16.36 -11.63 13.86
C GLU A 350 -16.31 -11.32 12.35
N GLU A 351 -17.35 -10.68 11.83
CA GLU A 351 -17.49 -10.29 10.41
C GLU A 351 -18.37 -9.03 10.27
N ALA A 352 -18.16 -8.26 9.20
CA ALA A 352 -18.92 -7.05 8.89
C ALA A 352 -19.27 -6.94 7.39
N GLY A 353 -19.62 -8.06 6.78
CA GLY A 353 -20.00 -8.15 5.37
C GLY A 353 -18.81 -8.30 4.40
N PRO A 354 -19.08 -8.38 3.08
CA PRO A 354 -18.10 -8.85 2.09
C PRO A 354 -16.95 -7.87 1.80
N ALA A 355 -17.09 -6.59 2.17
CA ALA A 355 -16.03 -5.59 2.01
C ALA A 355 -15.04 -5.57 3.18
N SER A 356 -15.38 -6.21 4.30
CA SER A 356 -14.57 -6.27 5.51
C SER A 356 -13.73 -7.55 5.55
N TRP A 357 -12.69 -7.55 6.38
CA TRP A 357 -12.08 -8.81 6.78
C TRP A 357 -12.97 -9.57 7.78
N VAL A 358 -12.62 -10.81 8.06
CA VAL A 358 -13.20 -11.61 9.14
C VAL A 358 -12.13 -11.96 10.15
N ARG A 359 -12.50 -12.03 11.44
CA ARG A 359 -11.66 -12.61 12.48
C ARG A 359 -11.87 -14.12 12.50
N PHE A 360 -10.79 -14.90 12.48
CA PHE A 360 -10.84 -16.35 12.67
C PHE A 360 -10.10 -16.78 13.93
N GLU A 361 -10.56 -17.87 14.53
CA GLU A 361 -9.99 -18.47 15.74
C GLU A 361 -9.96 -20.00 15.63
N PHE A 362 -8.87 -20.60 16.10
CA PHE A 362 -8.66 -22.05 16.11
C PHE A 362 -7.99 -22.48 17.42
N PRO A 363 -8.64 -23.31 18.25
CA PRO A 363 -8.04 -23.80 19.49
C PRO A 363 -6.90 -24.76 19.18
N TRP A 364 -5.76 -24.57 19.83
CA TRP A 364 -4.53 -25.31 19.59
C TRP A 364 -3.95 -25.83 20.91
N GLU A 365 -3.77 -27.14 21.01
CA GLU A 365 -2.99 -27.76 22.07
C GLU A 365 -1.51 -27.79 21.64
N ALA A 366 -0.73 -26.81 22.09
CA ALA A 366 0.68 -26.67 21.75
C ALA A 366 1.52 -27.71 22.51
N ALA A 367 2.26 -28.55 21.78
CA ALA A 367 3.28 -29.39 22.36
C ALA A 367 4.53 -28.55 22.67
N ALA A 368 5.47 -29.12 23.44
CA ALA A 368 6.78 -28.47 23.59
C ALA A 368 7.61 -28.70 22.32
N GLY A 369 8.16 -27.62 21.75
CA GLY A 369 9.04 -27.69 20.59
C GLY A 369 8.76 -26.57 19.59
N GLU A 370 9.48 -26.60 18.48
CA GLU A 370 9.24 -25.68 17.37
C GLU A 370 7.98 -26.10 16.60
N HIS A 371 7.14 -25.11 16.28
CA HIS A 371 5.93 -25.31 15.50
C HIS A 371 5.86 -24.34 14.33
N THR A 372 5.26 -24.78 13.23
CA THR A 372 4.96 -23.92 12.08
C THR A 372 3.45 -23.86 11.88
N LEU A 373 2.88 -22.68 12.10
CA LEU A 373 1.45 -22.44 11.93
C LEU A 373 1.18 -21.84 10.56
N ARG A 374 0.12 -22.30 9.89
CA ARG A 374 -0.31 -21.83 8.57
C ARG A 374 -1.80 -21.56 8.59
N SER A 375 -2.24 -20.52 7.90
CA SER A 375 -3.67 -20.28 7.62
C SER A 375 -3.88 -20.13 6.12
N ARG A 376 -5.05 -20.55 5.63
CA ARG A 376 -5.51 -20.26 4.27
C ARG A 376 -6.96 -19.82 4.26
N ALA A 377 -7.25 -18.78 3.49
CA ALA A 377 -8.62 -18.32 3.23
C ALA A 377 -9.19 -18.92 1.94
N THR A 378 -10.51 -19.17 1.92
CA THR A 378 -11.30 -19.35 0.70
C THR A 378 -12.47 -18.39 0.71
N ASP A 379 -12.69 -17.67 -0.38
CA ASP A 379 -13.82 -16.74 -0.49
C ASP A 379 -15.10 -17.40 -1.04
N GLN A 380 -16.20 -16.65 -1.01
CA GLN A 380 -17.52 -17.10 -1.43
C GLN A 380 -17.65 -17.38 -2.94
N ILE A 381 -16.66 -17.00 -3.75
CA ILE A 381 -16.57 -17.39 -5.17
C ILE A 381 -15.56 -18.53 -5.41
N ALA A 382 -15.15 -19.20 -4.32
CA ALA A 382 -14.25 -20.35 -4.30
C ALA A 382 -12.82 -20.07 -4.76
N LEU A 383 -12.36 -18.81 -4.73
CA LEU A 383 -10.94 -18.51 -4.85
C LEU A 383 -10.25 -18.78 -3.52
N GLN A 384 -9.26 -19.68 -3.55
CA GLN A 384 -8.50 -20.09 -2.38
C GLN A 384 -7.09 -19.52 -2.43
N GLN A 385 -6.57 -19.16 -1.26
CA GLN A 385 -5.20 -18.71 -1.07
C GLN A 385 -4.20 -19.82 -1.49
N PRO A 386 -3.21 -19.53 -2.36
CA PRO A 386 -2.29 -20.54 -2.87
C PRO A 386 -1.08 -20.74 -1.94
N ASP A 387 -0.40 -21.89 -2.07
CA ASP A 387 0.89 -22.12 -1.40
C ASP A 387 2.00 -21.20 -1.94
N GLU A 388 1.99 -20.93 -3.25
CA GLU A 388 2.98 -20.10 -3.93
C GLU A 388 2.30 -19.10 -4.87
N VAL A 389 2.92 -17.93 -5.02
CA VAL A 389 2.51 -16.92 -5.99
C VAL A 389 3.66 -16.73 -6.98
N PRO A 390 3.42 -16.82 -8.30
CA PRO A 390 4.44 -16.55 -9.30
C PRO A 390 5.07 -15.17 -9.09
N PHE A 391 6.38 -15.09 -9.26
CA PHE A 391 7.07 -13.80 -9.20
C PHE A 391 6.49 -12.82 -10.22
N ASN A 392 6.24 -11.59 -9.79
CA ASN A 392 5.96 -10.47 -10.67
C ASN A 392 6.91 -9.32 -10.34
N ALA A 393 7.41 -8.64 -11.38
CA ALA A 393 8.54 -7.71 -11.26
C ALA A 393 8.32 -6.55 -10.25
N LYS A 394 7.06 -6.17 -10.00
CA LYS A 394 6.69 -5.08 -9.09
C LYS A 394 6.22 -5.56 -7.71
N GLY A 395 6.22 -6.87 -7.48
CA GLY A 395 5.90 -7.50 -6.20
C GLY A 395 4.52 -7.10 -5.67
N TYR A 396 3.49 -7.18 -6.52
CA TYR A 396 2.11 -6.89 -6.14
C TYR A 396 1.30 -8.15 -5.85
N LEU A 397 0.26 -7.99 -5.03
CA LEU A 397 -0.76 -9.00 -4.71
C LEU A 397 -0.15 -10.30 -4.16
N MET A 398 0.85 -10.20 -3.28
CA MET A 398 1.35 -11.36 -2.57
C MET A 398 0.28 -11.88 -1.60
N ASN A 399 -0.30 -13.02 -1.96
CA ASN A 399 -1.25 -13.75 -1.14
C ASN A 399 -0.84 -15.21 -0.90
N ALA A 400 0.40 -15.61 -1.14
CA ALA A 400 0.84 -16.96 -0.76
C ALA A 400 0.54 -17.20 0.73
N ILE A 401 0.26 -18.45 1.11
CA ILE A 401 0.10 -18.87 2.50
C ILE A 401 1.32 -18.38 3.30
N TYR A 402 1.06 -17.75 4.45
CA TYR A 402 2.09 -17.27 5.35
C TYR A 402 2.36 -18.30 6.44
N GLU A 403 3.63 -18.60 6.66
CA GLU A 403 4.09 -19.48 7.73
C GLU A 403 4.48 -18.63 8.94
N VAL A 404 3.97 -19.03 10.10
CA VAL A 404 4.22 -18.39 11.39
C VAL A 404 4.99 -19.39 12.27
N PRO A 405 6.32 -19.31 12.29
CA PRO A 405 7.14 -20.13 13.18
C PRO A 405 6.96 -19.66 14.62
N VAL A 406 6.86 -20.60 15.57
CA VAL A 406 6.77 -20.34 17.02
C VAL A 406 7.53 -21.42 17.80
N THR A 407 7.85 -21.17 19.07
CA THR A 407 8.60 -22.09 19.96
C THR A 407 7.92 -22.31 21.29
#